data_AF-A0A959Q7M8-F1
#
_entry.id   AF-A0A959Q7M8-F1
#
_cell.length_a   1.000
_cell.length_b   1.000
_cell.length_c   1.000
_cell.angle_alpha   90.00
_cell.angle_beta   90.00
_cell.angle_gamma   90.00
#
_symmetry.space_group_name_H-M   'P 1'
#
loop_
_entity.id
_entity.type
_entity.pdbx_description
1 polymer ?
#
loop_
_entity_poly.entity_id
_entity_poly.type
_entity_poly.pdbx_seq_one_letter_code
_entity_poly.pdbx_strand_id
1 'polypeptide(L)'
;RDLEGTQPEGVFAFGRFPKELALGAGLGLRFDLNFIVLRLDGALPLRRPYPVDGSHWTFSQIQLLEKDWRRDNLRFHFGIGYPF
;
A
#
# COMPACT_ATOMS: atom_id res chain seq x y z
N ARG A 1 7.03 36.74 16.55
CA ARG A 1 7.98 35.58 16.57
C ARG A 1 7.09 34.40 16.33
N ASP A 2 6.89 34.12 15.06
CA ASP A 2 5.73 33.42 14.56
C ASP A 2 6.13 31.95 14.58
N LEU A 3 5.35 31.11 15.27
CA LEU A 3 5.71 29.72 15.54
C LEU A 3 5.55 28.89 14.26
N GLU A 4 6.56 28.99 13.41
CA GLU A 4 6.83 28.10 12.30
C GLU A 4 7.15 26.71 12.87
N GLY A 5 6.21 25.78 12.78
CA GLY A 5 6.43 24.41 13.25
C GLY A 5 5.19 23.57 13.59
N THR A 6 4.00 24.17 13.70
CA THR A 6 2.80 23.36 13.95
C THR A 6 2.26 22.86 12.61
N GLN A 7 2.64 21.65 12.19
CA GLN A 7 1.94 20.92 11.13
C GLN A 7 0.58 20.46 11.69
N PRO A 8 -0.54 21.12 11.36
CA PRO A 8 -1.84 20.79 11.97
C PRO A 8 -2.24 19.34 11.65
N GLU A 9 -1.85 18.88 10.46
CA GLU A 9 -2.01 17.52 9.95
C GLU A 9 -1.07 16.50 10.63
N GLY A 10 -0.04 16.92 11.36
CA GLY A 10 0.89 16.02 12.07
C GLY A 10 0.39 15.54 13.43
N VAL A 11 -0.64 16.21 13.99
CA VAL A 11 -1.17 15.93 15.34
C VAL A 11 -2.29 14.90 15.28
N PHE A 12 -2.06 13.66 15.73
CA PHE A 12 -3.07 12.60 15.69
C PHE A 12 -4.46 13.06 16.19
N ALA A 13 -5.50 12.79 15.41
CA ALA A 13 -6.88 13.07 15.79
C ALA A 13 -7.84 11.97 15.32
N PHE A 14 -8.66 11.47 16.25
CA PHE A 14 -9.56 10.34 16.01
C PHE A 14 -10.56 10.57 14.87
N GLY A 15 -11.03 11.81 14.66
CA GLY A 15 -11.99 12.14 13.59
C GLY A 15 -11.42 12.07 12.17
N ARG A 16 -10.09 12.12 12.02
CA ARG A 16 -9.39 12.07 10.73
C ARG A 16 -8.59 10.79 10.52
N PHE A 17 -8.32 10.03 11.58
CA PHE A 17 -7.64 8.74 11.51
C PHE A 17 -8.18 7.81 10.40
N PRO A 18 -9.51 7.63 10.21
CA PRO A 18 -10.01 6.78 9.13
C PRO A 18 -9.65 7.27 7.73
N LYS A 19 -9.43 8.58 7.53
CA LYS A 19 -9.04 9.19 6.25
C LYS A 19 -7.56 8.98 5.92
N GLU A 20 -6.73 8.84 6.94
CA GLU A 20 -5.28 8.61 6.85
C GLU A 20 -4.92 7.13 6.60
N LEU A 21 -5.90 6.22 6.61
CA LEU A 21 -5.67 4.80 6.35
C LEU A 21 -5.56 4.50 4.85
N ALA A 22 -4.40 3.95 4.46
CA ALA A 22 -4.22 3.30 3.17
C ALA A 22 -4.76 1.87 3.23
N LEU A 23 -5.51 1.46 2.20
CA LEU A 23 -5.98 0.08 2.05
C LEU A 23 -5.41 -0.49 0.75
N GLY A 24 -4.89 -1.71 0.82
CA GLY A 24 -4.42 -2.45 -0.34
C GLY A 24 -5.00 -3.86 -0.33
N ALA A 25 -5.16 -4.43 -1.52
CA ALA A 25 -5.46 -5.85 -1.70
C ALA A 25 -4.25 -6.52 -2.35
N GLY A 26 -3.93 -7.73 -1.92
CA GLY A 26 -2.79 -8.46 -2.46
C GLY A 26 -3.05 -9.95 -2.57
N LEU A 27 -2.23 -10.59 -3.39
CA LEU A 27 -2.18 -12.02 -3.63
C LEU A 27 -0.75 -12.50 -3.41
N GLY A 28 -0.62 -13.60 -2.69
CA GLY A 28 0.65 -14.28 -2.44
C GLY A 28 0.68 -15.68 -3.03
N LEU A 29 1.83 -16.05 -3.58
CA LEU A 29 2.19 -17.43 -3.89
C LEU A 29 3.18 -17.92 -2.83
N ARG A 30 2.90 -19.10 -2.27
CA ARG A 30 3.77 -19.78 -1.31
C ARG A 30 4.20 -21.12 -1.89
N PHE A 31 5.52 -21.32 -1.96
CA PHE A 31 6.13 -22.58 -2.37
C PHE A 31 6.82 -23.20 -1.16
N ASP A 32 6.44 -24.43 -0.84
CA ASP A 32 7.04 -25.21 0.24
C ASP A 32 8.00 -26.23 -0.36
N LEU A 33 9.31 -26.02 -0.16
CA LEU A 33 10.37 -26.92 -0.61
C LEU A 33 10.94 -27.63 0.62
N ASN A 34 11.62 -28.75 0.40
CA ASN A 34 12.10 -29.65 1.48
C ASN A 34 12.88 -28.97 2.62
N PHE A 35 13.59 -27.87 2.35
CA PHE A 35 14.41 -27.16 3.34
C PHE A 35 14.15 -25.65 3.39
N ILE A 36 13.34 -25.11 2.48
CA ILE A 36 13.16 -23.66 2.30
C ILE A 36 11.72 -23.37 1.87
N VAL A 37 11.11 -22.35 2.45
CA VAL A 37 9.83 -21.79 2.00
C VAL A 37 10.09 -20.52 1.21
N LEU A 38 9.54 -20.42 0.00
CA LEU A 38 9.60 -19.24 -0.85
C LEU A 38 8.24 -18.55 -0.90
N ARG A 39 8.26 -17.22 -0.84
CA ARG A 39 7.05 -16.39 -0.93
C ARG A 39 7.20 -15.30 -1.97
N LEU A 40 6.20 -15.17 -2.82
CA LEU A 40 6.05 -14.10 -3.79
C LEU A 40 4.71 -13.42 -3.55
N ASP A 41 4.75 -12.23 -2.96
CA ASP A 41 3.55 -11.47 -2.61
C ASP A 41 3.46 -10.22 -3.50
N GLY A 42 2.29 -9.97 -4.07
CA GLY A 42 1.99 -8.77 -4.86
C GLY A 42 0.77 -8.04 -4.30
N ALA A 43 0.79 -6.72 -4.25
CA ALA A 43 -0.32 -5.90 -3.75
C ALA A 43 -0.61 -4.69 -4.63
N LEU A 44 -1.90 -4.34 -4.72
CA LEU A 44 -2.45 -3.17 -5.37
C LEU A 44 -3.14 -2.24 -4.35
N PRO A 45 -3.06 -0.92 -4.52
CA PRO A 45 -3.77 0.03 -3.68
C PRO A 45 -5.26 0.03 -4.02
N LEU A 46 -6.12 -0.07 -3.01
CA LEU A 46 -7.57 0.13 -3.12
C LEU A 46 -8.00 1.50 -2.60
N ARG A 47 -7.26 2.04 -1.62
CA ARG A 47 -7.52 3.36 -1.03
C ARG A 47 -6.22 4.04 -0.63
N ARG A 48 -6.11 5.33 -0.92
CA ARG A 48 -5.00 6.19 -0.53
C ARG A 48 -5.41 7.18 0.55
N PRO A 49 -4.45 7.63 1.39
CA PRO A 49 -4.70 8.66 2.39
C PRO A 49 -4.81 10.07 1.77
N TYR A 50 -4.44 10.22 0.50
CA TYR A 50 -4.59 11.45 -0.28
C TYR A 50 -5.52 11.20 -1.48
N PRO A 51 -6.32 12.20 -1.88
CA PRO A 51 -7.21 12.07 -3.02
C PRO A 51 -6.42 12.03 -4.33
N VAL A 52 -6.87 11.19 -5.26
CA VAL A 52 -6.47 11.16 -6.66
C VAL A 52 -7.76 11.35 -7.46
N ASP A 53 -7.80 12.30 -8.38
CA ASP A 53 -9.02 12.67 -9.14
C ASP A 53 -10.26 12.90 -8.25
N GLY A 54 -10.06 13.52 -7.08
CA GLY A 54 -11.13 13.82 -6.12
C GLY A 54 -11.63 12.62 -5.30
N SER A 55 -11.09 11.41 -5.52
CA SER A 55 -11.44 10.20 -4.78
C SER A 55 -10.26 9.65 -3.99
N HIS A 56 -10.52 9.15 -2.78
CA HIS A 56 -9.53 8.38 -2.01
C HIS A 56 -9.51 6.90 -2.43
N TRP A 57 -10.60 6.43 -3.04
CA TRP A 57 -10.73 5.09 -3.60
C TRP A 57 -10.17 5.05 -5.01
N THR A 58 -9.33 4.06 -5.28
CA THR A 58 -8.55 3.97 -6.53
C THR A 58 -9.15 3.01 -7.55
N PHE A 59 -10.31 2.38 -7.29
CA PHE A 59 -10.87 1.32 -8.14
C PHE A 59 -11.01 1.72 -9.61
N SER A 60 -11.47 2.95 -9.88
CA SER A 60 -11.64 3.52 -11.22
C SER A 60 -10.34 3.96 -11.88
N GLN A 61 -9.23 4.00 -11.13
CA GLN A 61 -7.92 4.47 -11.57
C GLN A 61 -6.94 3.30 -11.78
N ILE A 62 -7.40 2.05 -11.65
CA ILE A 62 -6.56 0.86 -11.81
C ILE A 62 -6.24 0.65 -13.29
N GLN A 63 -4.99 0.86 -13.68
CA GLN A 63 -4.51 0.69 -15.05
C GLN A 63 -3.46 -0.42 -15.13
N LEU A 64 -3.89 -1.67 -14.92
CA LEU A 64 -2.99 -2.83 -14.89
C LEU A 64 -2.25 -3.10 -16.19
N LEU A 65 -2.74 -2.60 -17.34
CA LEU A 65 -2.08 -2.77 -18.65
C LEU A 65 -0.97 -1.74 -18.89
N GLU A 66 -1.02 -0.60 -18.21
CA GLU A 66 -0.04 0.46 -18.35
C GLU A 66 1.22 0.15 -17.54
N LYS A 67 2.39 0.26 -18.15
CA LYS A 67 3.66 -0.13 -17.53
C LYS A 67 4.04 0.81 -16.38
N ASP A 68 3.85 2.11 -16.56
CA ASP A 68 4.27 3.10 -15.58
C ASP A 68 3.32 3.10 -14.39
N TRP A 69 2.01 2.99 -14.62
CA TRP A 69 1.05 2.70 -13.55
C TRP A 69 1.45 1.47 -12.72
N ARG A 70 1.79 0.34 -13.34
CA ARG A 70 2.20 -0.86 -12.59
C ARG A 70 3.43 -0.62 -11.72
N ARG A 71 4.41 0.13 -12.22
CA ARG A 71 5.65 0.44 -11.49
C ARG A 71 5.39 1.28 -10.24
N ASP A 72 4.50 2.27 -10.34
CA ASP A 72 4.24 3.19 -9.24
C ASP A 72 3.27 2.62 -8.19
N ASN A 73 2.38 1.72 -8.63
CA ASN A 73 1.25 1.26 -7.83
C ASN A 73 1.37 -0.18 -7.34
N LEU A 74 2.01 -1.09 -8.10
CA LEU A 74 2.18 -2.46 -7.62
C LEU A 74 3.36 -2.53 -6.65
N ARG A 75 3.11 -3.18 -5.51
CA ARG A 75 4.14 -3.50 -4.53
C ARG A 75 4.40 -5.00 -4.59
N PHE A 76 5.66 -5.36 -4.75
CA PHE A 76 6.10 -6.76 -4.74
C PHE A 76 7.00 -7.00 -3.54
N HIS A 77 6.75 -8.09 -2.83
CA HIS A 77 7.60 -8.57 -1.76
C HIS A 77 8.03 -10.00 -2.07
N PHE A 78 9.30 -10.28 -1.76
CA PHE A 78 9.88 -11.60 -1.89
C PHE A 78 10.40 -12.04 -0.52
N GLY A 79 10.07 -13.26 -0.12
CA GLY A 79 10.46 -13.83 1.17
C GLY A 79 11.07 -15.21 1.02
N ILE A 80 12.08 -15.48 1.85
CA ILE A 80 12.71 -16.79 2.00
C ILE A 80 12.71 -17.13 3.49
N GLY A 81 12.35 -18.36 3.85
CA GLY A 81 12.37 -18.83 5.24
C GLY A 81 12.60 -20.33 5.35
N TYR A 82 12.68 -20.81 6.59
CA TYR A 82 12.73 -22.24 6.92
C TYR A 82 11.33 -22.76 7.28
N PRO A 83 11.00 -24.02 6.96
CA PRO A 83 9.78 -24.66 7.44
C PRO A 83 9.88 -24.87 8.96
N PHE A 84 8.88 -24.40 9.71
CA PHE A 84 8.77 -24.56 11.16
C PHE A 84 7.80 -25.69 11.54
#